data_AF-A0A0L0G6T8-F1
#
_entry.id   AF-A0A0L0G6T8-F1
#
_cell.length_a   1.000
_cell.length_b   1.000
_cell.length_c   1.000
_cell.angle_alpha   90.00
_cell.angle_beta   90.00
_cell.angle_gamma   90.00
#
_symmetry.space_group_name_H-M   'P 1'
#
loop_
_entity.id
_entity.type
_entity.pdbx_description
1 polymer ?
#
loop_
_entity_poly.entity_id
_entity_poly.type
_entity_poly.pdbx_seq_one_letter_code
_entity_poly.pdbx_strand_id
1 'polypeptide(L)'
;MDDMNDPLYEKQWHLHGRGQGLNVIEAWDMGFYGEDVLVSVIDDGIEYTHADLDGRYEPRASYDINDGDYDPSPVHGATFQSSHGTRCAGSIVGNAHNG
;
A
#
# COMPACT_ATOMS: atom_id res chain seq x y z
N MET A 1 12.58 -7.20 -13.62
CA MET A 1 13.09 -6.46 -12.43
C MET A 1 14.14 -7.29 -11.70
N ASP A 2 15.44 -6.96 -11.81
CA ASP A 2 16.53 -7.79 -11.25
C ASP A 2 17.22 -7.21 -9.99
N ASP A 3 16.62 -6.23 -9.32
CA ASP A 3 17.22 -5.57 -8.13
C ASP A 3 16.19 -5.13 -7.09
N MET A 4 15.18 -5.95 -6.80
CA MET A 4 14.28 -5.71 -5.66
C MET A 4 15.05 -5.90 -4.36
N ASN A 5 15.12 -4.85 -3.54
CA ASN A 5 15.85 -4.88 -2.27
C ASN A 5 14.90 -4.99 -1.05
N ASP A 6 13.59 -4.97 -1.27
CA ASP A 6 12.60 -4.97 -0.19
C ASP A 6 12.64 -6.34 0.57
N PRO A 7 12.84 -6.35 1.89
CA PRO A 7 13.23 -7.53 2.66
C PRO A 7 12.09 -8.54 2.80
N LEU A 8 10.86 -8.09 2.55
CA LEU A 8 9.67 -8.94 2.55
C LEU A 8 9.24 -9.35 1.14
N TYR A 9 9.90 -8.86 0.08
CA TYR A 9 9.54 -9.17 -1.30
C TYR A 9 9.47 -10.68 -1.54
N GLU A 10 10.50 -11.43 -1.15
CA GLU A 10 10.53 -12.90 -1.26
C GLU A 10 9.36 -13.61 -0.56
N LYS A 11 8.72 -12.97 0.43
CA LYS A 11 7.55 -13.52 1.14
C LYS A 11 6.22 -13.16 0.47
N GLN A 12 6.20 -12.22 -0.47
CA GLN A 12 5.02 -11.80 -1.23
C GLN A 12 4.75 -12.75 -2.41
N TRP A 13 4.50 -14.02 -2.08
CA TRP A 13 4.22 -15.10 -3.04
C TRP A 13 3.10 -14.77 -4.04
N HIS A 14 2.17 -13.89 -3.67
CA HIS A 14 1.06 -13.46 -4.53
C HIS A 14 1.52 -12.58 -5.70
N LEU A 15 2.72 -11.98 -5.65
CA LEU A 15 3.26 -11.15 -6.72
C LEU A 15 4.07 -12.00 -7.73
N HIS A 16 4.97 -12.85 -7.25
CA HIS A 16 5.96 -13.57 -8.08
C HIS A 16 5.93 -15.11 -7.96
N GLY A 17 4.97 -15.67 -7.23
CA GLY A 17 4.82 -17.11 -7.08
C GLY A 17 4.58 -17.83 -8.41
N ARG A 18 5.48 -18.75 -8.79
CA ARG A 18 5.39 -19.51 -10.04
C ARG A 18 4.09 -20.31 -10.13
N GLY A 19 3.17 -19.88 -10.99
CA GLY A 19 1.88 -20.54 -11.24
C GLY A 19 0.80 -20.32 -10.17
N GLN A 20 1.07 -19.48 -9.15
CA GLN A 20 0.14 -19.19 -8.05
C GLN A 20 0.00 -17.69 -7.76
N GLY A 21 0.90 -16.85 -8.28
CA GLY A 21 0.85 -15.40 -8.18
C GLY A 21 -0.06 -14.75 -9.24
N LEU A 22 -0.19 -13.44 -9.14
CA LEU A 22 -1.06 -12.60 -9.98
C LEU A 22 -0.47 -12.29 -11.37
N ASN A 23 0.74 -12.77 -11.67
CA ASN A 23 1.47 -12.48 -12.91
C ASN A 23 1.75 -10.98 -13.12
N VAL A 24 2.01 -10.23 -12.03
CA VAL A 24 2.26 -8.78 -12.09
C VAL A 24 3.64 -8.44 -12.65
N ILE A 25 4.60 -9.36 -12.60
CA ILE A 25 5.97 -9.14 -13.09
C ILE A 25 5.97 -8.81 -14.59
N GLU A 26 5.15 -9.49 -15.38
CA GLU A 26 5.04 -9.20 -16.82
C GLU A 26 4.53 -7.77 -17.08
N ALA A 27 3.57 -7.28 -16.28
CA ALA A 27 3.08 -5.90 -16.39
C ALA A 27 4.17 -4.88 -16.00
N TRP A 28 4.95 -5.17 -14.96
CA TRP A 28 6.07 -4.34 -14.52
C TRP A 28 7.21 -4.31 -15.53
N ASP A 29 7.53 -5.43 -16.18
CA ASP A 29 8.55 -5.49 -17.24
C ASP A 29 8.07 -4.76 -18.51
N MET A 30 6.75 -4.60 -18.70
CA MET A 30 6.16 -3.73 -19.73
C MET A 30 6.12 -2.25 -19.34
N GLY A 31 6.52 -1.88 -18.11
CA GLY A 31 6.53 -0.50 -17.62
C GLY A 31 5.23 -0.02 -16.99
N PHE A 32 4.31 -0.92 -16.63
CA PHE A 32 3.04 -0.55 -15.99
C PHE A 32 3.13 -0.67 -14.46
N TYR A 33 3.38 0.45 -13.78
CA TYR A 33 3.50 0.50 -12.31
C TYR A 33 2.30 1.12 -11.59
N GLY A 34 1.28 1.56 -12.33
CA GLY A 34 0.16 2.32 -11.78
C GLY A 34 0.39 3.83 -11.65
N GLU A 35 1.37 4.38 -12.39
CA GLU A 35 1.57 5.83 -12.49
C GLU A 35 0.28 6.54 -12.93
N ASP A 36 0.02 7.71 -12.34
CA ASP A 36 -1.19 8.54 -12.54
C ASP A 36 -2.54 7.86 -12.20
N VAL A 37 -2.53 6.70 -11.53
CA VAL A 37 -3.74 6.05 -11.01
C VAL A 37 -3.92 6.40 -9.54
N LEU A 38 -5.08 6.96 -9.20
CA LEU A 38 -5.46 7.25 -7.82
C LEU A 38 -6.38 6.16 -7.28
N VAL A 39 -6.04 5.60 -6.12
CA VAL A 39 -6.83 4.58 -5.42
C VAL A 39 -7.13 5.09 -4.01
N SER A 40 -8.39 4.98 -3.57
CA SER A 40 -8.81 5.29 -2.20
C SER A 40 -9.27 4.03 -1.49
N VAL A 41 -8.86 3.86 -0.24
CA VAL A 41 -9.18 2.72 0.62
C VAL A 41 -10.24 3.17 1.61
N ILE A 42 -11.45 2.61 1.50
CA ILE A 42 -12.57 2.92 2.40
C ILE A 42 -12.56 1.90 3.54
N ASP A 43 -11.92 2.24 4.66
CA ASP A 43 -11.62 1.31 5.74
C ASP A 43 -11.47 2.00 7.11
N ASP A 44 -10.65 1.46 8.02
CA ASP A 44 -10.44 1.89 9.40
C ASP A 44 -9.39 3.00 9.60
N GLY A 45 -8.95 3.64 8.52
CA GLY A 45 -7.92 4.67 8.49
C GLY A 45 -6.66 4.23 7.75
N ILE A 46 -5.74 5.17 7.53
CA ILE A 46 -4.46 4.93 6.86
C ILE A 46 -3.35 5.68 7.60
N GLU A 47 -2.33 4.93 8.03
CA GLU A 47 -1.10 5.50 8.58
C GLU A 47 -0.27 6.04 7.41
N TYR A 48 -0.67 7.18 6.85
CA TYR A 48 -0.06 7.76 5.66
C TYR A 48 1.40 8.21 5.88
N THR A 49 1.85 8.26 7.14
CA THR A 49 3.25 8.51 7.51
C THR A 49 4.09 7.23 7.58
N HIS A 50 3.53 6.06 7.31
CA HIS A 50 4.28 4.80 7.27
C HIS A 50 5.38 4.87 6.19
N ALA A 51 6.60 4.43 6.50
CA ALA A 51 7.76 4.58 5.60
C ALA A 51 7.52 3.94 4.22
N ASP A 52 6.78 2.84 4.19
CA ASP A 52 6.44 2.14 2.94
C ASP A 52 5.35 2.83 2.11
N LEU A 53 4.74 3.90 2.63
CA LEU A 53 3.75 4.73 1.94
C LEU A 53 4.26 6.15 1.66
N ASP A 54 5.54 6.43 1.95
CA ASP A 54 6.13 7.75 1.77
C ASP A 54 6.01 8.21 0.30
N GLY A 55 5.56 9.44 0.10
CA GLY A 55 5.30 10.00 -1.23
C GLY A 55 4.13 9.37 -2.01
N ARG A 56 3.35 8.45 -1.42
CA ARG A 56 2.19 7.80 -2.06
C ARG A 56 0.83 8.33 -1.58
N TYR A 57 0.82 9.14 -0.53
CA TYR A 57 -0.39 9.71 0.03
C TYR A 57 -0.93 10.92 -0.77
N GLU A 58 -2.23 10.91 -1.07
CA GLU A 58 -2.95 12.02 -1.70
C GLU A 58 -4.06 12.53 -0.75
N PRO A 59 -3.90 13.72 -0.15
CA PRO A 59 -4.88 14.28 0.78
C PRO A 59 -6.27 14.46 0.16
N ARG A 60 -6.36 14.79 -1.14
CA ARG A 60 -7.65 14.99 -1.82
C ARG A 60 -8.45 13.70 -2.01
N ALA A 61 -7.79 12.55 -1.86
CA ALA A 61 -8.40 11.23 -1.94
C ALA A 61 -8.78 10.66 -0.57
N SER A 62 -8.57 11.43 0.50
CA SER A 62 -8.60 10.98 1.87
C SER A 62 -9.51 11.85 2.72
N TYR A 63 -10.29 11.22 3.60
CA TYR A 63 -11.19 11.92 4.53
C TYR A 63 -11.58 10.97 5.66
N ASP A 64 -11.59 11.46 6.90
CA ASP A 64 -12.16 10.74 8.03
C ASP A 64 -13.64 11.09 8.18
N ILE A 65 -14.51 10.14 7.83
CA ILE A 65 -15.96 10.30 7.95
C ILE A 65 -16.43 10.16 9.41
N ASN A 66 -15.70 9.43 10.25
CA ASN A 66 -16.04 9.21 11.65
C ASN A 66 -15.89 10.51 12.47
N ASP A 67 -14.76 11.20 12.27
CA ASP A 67 -14.44 12.43 13.00
C ASP A 67 -14.75 13.71 12.20
N GLY A 68 -15.01 13.57 10.89
CA GLY A 68 -15.46 14.66 10.03
C GLY A 68 -14.36 15.66 9.67
N ASP A 69 -13.13 15.17 9.49
CA ASP A 69 -11.98 15.98 9.09
C ASP A 69 -11.15 15.30 7.97
N TYR A 70 -10.03 15.94 7.60
CA TYR A 70 -9.16 15.49 6.51
C TYR A 70 -7.95 14.66 7.00
N ASP A 71 -7.90 14.30 8.29
CA ASP A 71 -6.82 13.47 8.85
C ASP A 71 -7.29 12.01 8.96
N PRO A 72 -6.97 11.14 7.99
CA PRO A 72 -7.44 9.75 8.01
C PRO A 72 -6.58 8.85 8.91
N SER A 73 -5.79 9.43 9.83
CA SER A 73 -4.89 8.67 10.71
C SER A 73 -5.67 7.62 11.51
N PRO A 74 -5.20 6.37 11.57
CA PRO A 74 -5.90 5.33 12.30
C PRO A 74 -5.88 5.61 13.80
N VAL A 75 -6.98 5.29 14.47
CA VAL A 75 -7.03 5.36 15.93
C VAL A 75 -6.16 4.23 16.52
N HIS A 76 -5.03 4.59 17.12
CA HIS A 76 -4.17 3.61 17.80
C HIS A 76 -4.77 3.17 19.14
N GLY A 77 -5.06 1.88 19.28
CA GLY A 77 -5.52 1.26 20.52
C GLY A 77 -4.63 0.11 20.99
N ALA A 78 -4.93 -0.46 22.16
CA ALA A 78 -4.20 -1.62 22.70
C ALA A 78 -4.30 -2.88 21.82
N THR A 79 -5.23 -2.88 20.87
CA THR A 79 -5.43 -3.90 19.86
C THR A 79 -5.28 -3.24 18.49
N PHE A 80 -4.64 -3.91 17.54
CA PHE A 80 -4.44 -3.47 16.15
C PHE A 80 -5.74 -3.41 15.33
N GLN A 81 -6.82 -2.92 15.92
CA GLN A 81 -8.17 -2.88 15.35
C GLN A 81 -8.25 -1.95 14.14
N SER A 82 -7.52 -0.82 14.18
CA SER A 82 -7.47 0.19 13.11
C SER A 82 -6.23 0.03 12.21
N SER A 83 -5.87 -1.22 11.88
CA SER A 83 -4.68 -1.51 11.07
C SER A 83 -4.99 -2.04 9.67
N HIS A 84 -6.27 -2.30 9.39
CA HIS A 84 -6.68 -2.98 8.18
C HIS A 84 -6.50 -2.09 6.95
N GLY A 85 -6.88 -0.83 7.02
CA GLY A 85 -6.72 0.15 5.94
C GLY A 85 -5.26 0.38 5.56
N THR A 86 -4.35 0.53 6.53
CA THR A 86 -2.90 0.62 6.25
C THR A 86 -2.36 -0.64 5.56
N ARG A 87 -2.81 -1.84 5.96
CA ARG A 87 -2.39 -3.10 5.32
C ARG A 87 -2.92 -3.23 3.89
N CYS A 88 -4.16 -2.81 3.67
CA CYS A 88 -4.75 -2.74 2.34
C CYS A 88 -3.99 -1.76 1.46
N ALA A 89 -3.69 -0.54 1.96
CA ALA A 89 -2.91 0.46 1.24
C ALA A 89 -1.51 -0.06 0.86
N GLY A 90 -0.78 -0.68 1.79
CA GLY A 90 0.53 -1.28 1.52
C GLY A 90 0.49 -2.39 0.46
N SER A 91 -0.62 -3.13 0.36
CA SER A 91 -0.80 -4.14 -0.68
C SER A 91 -1.04 -3.55 -2.08
N ILE A 92 -1.43 -2.28 -2.17
CA ILE A 92 -1.72 -1.58 -3.42
C ILE A 92 -0.53 -0.72 -3.85
N VAL A 93 0.02 0.08 -2.92
CA VAL A 93 1.00 1.14 -3.21
C VAL A 93 2.21 1.12 -2.27
N GLY A 94 2.51 -0.01 -1.62
CA GLY A 94 3.78 -0.18 -0.90
C GLY A 94 4.95 0.18 -1.81
N ASN A 95 5.87 1.00 -1.30
CA ASN A 95 7.03 1.43 -2.06
C ASN A 95 7.92 0.23 -2.38
N ALA A 96 8.43 0.22 -3.61
CA ALA A 96 9.46 -0.72 -4.01
C ALA A 96 10.83 -0.06 -3.88
N HIS A 97 11.86 -0.87 -3.70
CA HIS A 97 13.26 -0.46 -3.63
C HIS A 97 13.61 0.45 -2.44
N ASN A 98 12.90 0.33 -1.30
CA ASN A 98 13.13 1.17 -0.12
C ASN A 98 13.79 0.46 1.08
N GLY A 99 14.29 -0.77 0.91
CA GLY A 99 15.36 -1.37 1.72
C GLY A 99 15.02 -2.55 2.61
#